data_AF-A0A0M0K7Z0-F1
#
_entry.id   AF-A0A0M0K7Z0-F1
#
_cell.length_a   1.000
_cell.length_b   1.000
_cell.length_c   1.000
_cell.angle_alpha   90.00
_cell.angle_beta   90.00
_cell.angle_gamma   90.00
#
_symmetry.space_group_name_H-M   'P 1'
#
loop_
_entity.id
_entity.type
_entity.pdbx_description
1 polymer ?
#
loop_
_entity_poly.entity_id
_entity_poly.type
_entity_poly.pdbx_seq_one_letter_code
_entity_poly.pdbx_strand_id
1 'polypeptide(L)'
;ANQLRSVRRRRGARARARSPHAHAIVHPSHFLRNHRMSGYKKLEEGGPAAMGLPEPAPLPPPEMPSTKLTDASRINKYIDAVQSQAEAFNPQAAGCIGACKPAVTAVIRGVQFVWPWYMWAYSWIYYYVSMAPRTVVQMIFGIALCFFGGTYVASIAAIEAFRQFGGQKVYTEIEVISSQVKLIVAANEEDDKVDANKDGIADVDQMDPAALAQHKLFLAMSVVKDPKKLQEAWGALFTAYLAVLATLRLEFARTTAFALGIVEMCKFPIVRTFAPMLTAAIGPKLVHWTETLIETALTFLAVVFAWYLQMIVSAFYSGLRGGRMFAEALIEFLQQKKTEDGVPYIDKLPFPIARVDPNDPTSPFDPNESFLDEAIGYSLAALGFSFQFFNGFSLPFPLNIVLLPLTMIEWFLRIQISMTGTPLV
;
A
#
# COMPACT_ATOMS: atom_id res chain seq x y z
N ALA A 1 -57.90 -62.30 -7.61
CA ALA A 1 -59.22 -61.65 -7.68
C ALA A 1 -59.04 -60.14 -7.79
N ASN A 2 -59.17 -59.47 -8.93
CA ASN A 2 -59.10 -59.94 -10.31
C ASN A 2 -58.45 -58.83 -11.16
N GLN A 3 -57.51 -59.30 -11.97
CA GLN A 3 -56.86 -58.61 -13.06
C GLN A 3 -57.85 -58.19 -14.16
N LEU A 4 -57.42 -57.21 -14.96
CA LEU A 4 -57.60 -57.12 -16.41
C LEU A 4 -58.96 -56.65 -16.98
N ARG A 5 -58.80 -55.68 -17.90
CA ARG A 5 -59.50 -55.53 -19.19
C ARG A 5 -60.97 -55.08 -19.19
N SER A 6 -61.18 -53.86 -19.70
CA SER A 6 -61.91 -53.64 -20.97
C SER A 6 -61.83 -52.14 -21.33
N VAL A 7 -61.09 -51.75 -22.37
CA VAL A 7 -61.49 -51.79 -23.79
C VAL A 7 -62.60 -50.76 -24.13
N ARG A 8 -62.14 -49.57 -24.55
CA ARG A 8 -62.34 -49.04 -25.92
C ARG A 8 -63.76 -48.63 -26.36
N ARG A 9 -64.03 -47.31 -26.38
CA ARG A 9 -64.82 -46.58 -27.41
C ARG A 9 -64.30 -45.13 -27.45
N ARG A 10 -63.41 -44.70 -28.36
CA ARG A 10 -63.53 -44.35 -29.80
C ARG A 10 -64.66 -43.37 -30.18
N ARG A 11 -64.22 -42.31 -30.87
CA ARG A 11 -64.90 -41.23 -31.63
C ARG A 11 -65.31 -40.04 -30.75
N GLY A 12 -64.85 -38.81 -30.93
CA GLY A 12 -64.14 -38.17 -32.05
C GLY A 12 -64.88 -36.89 -32.43
N ALA A 13 -64.34 -35.72 -32.10
CA ALA A 13 -64.67 -34.46 -32.76
C ALA A 13 -63.59 -33.41 -32.43
N ARG A 14 -62.90 -32.96 -33.48
CA ARG A 14 -61.90 -31.91 -33.48
C ARG A 14 -62.56 -30.55 -33.25
N ALA A 15 -61.98 -29.72 -32.40
CA ALA A 15 -62.06 -28.26 -32.53
C ALA A 15 -60.71 -27.65 -32.08
N ARG A 16 -60.25 -26.70 -32.90
CA ARG A 16 -58.90 -26.15 -32.99
C ARG A 16 -58.54 -25.32 -31.75
N ALA A 17 -57.39 -25.58 -31.14
CA ALA A 17 -56.73 -24.66 -30.21
C ALA A 17 -55.32 -24.37 -30.73
N ARG A 18 -55.03 -23.07 -30.90
CA ARG A 18 -53.79 -22.50 -31.41
C ARG A 18 -52.65 -22.71 -30.39
N SER A 19 -51.52 -23.20 -30.85
CA SER A 19 -50.24 -23.17 -30.12
C SER A 19 -49.47 -21.91 -30.53
N PRO A 20 -48.90 -21.14 -29.57
CA PRO A 20 -47.78 -20.26 -29.84
C PRO A 20 -46.52 -20.83 -29.20
N HIS A 21 -45.77 -21.64 -29.95
CA HIS A 21 -44.34 -21.87 -29.71
C HIS A 21 -43.57 -21.33 -30.91
N ALA A 22 -43.11 -20.08 -30.81
CA ALA A 22 -41.97 -19.59 -31.56
C ALA A 22 -40.82 -19.44 -30.55
N HIS A 23 -39.89 -20.39 -30.60
CA HIS A 23 -38.63 -20.34 -29.89
C HIS A 23 -37.81 -19.15 -30.40
N ALA A 24 -37.66 -18.11 -29.58
CA ALA A 24 -36.55 -17.18 -29.73
C ALA A 24 -35.29 -17.88 -29.21
N ILE A 25 -34.43 -18.30 -30.13
CA ILE A 25 -33.06 -18.73 -29.83
C ILE A 25 -32.31 -17.47 -29.41
N VAL A 26 -32.25 -17.22 -28.11
CA VAL A 26 -31.37 -16.19 -27.54
C VAL A 26 -29.97 -16.79 -27.45
N HIS A 27 -29.05 -16.24 -28.25
CA HIS A 27 -27.64 -16.58 -28.20
C HIS A 27 -27.07 -16.36 -26.78
N PRO A 28 -26.32 -17.29 -26.18
CA PRO A 28 -25.83 -17.19 -24.79
C PRO A 28 -24.79 -16.07 -24.52
N SER A 29 -24.38 -15.32 -25.55
CA SER A 29 -23.30 -14.32 -25.43
C SER A 29 -23.73 -13.00 -24.77
N HIS A 30 -25.02 -12.66 -24.74
CA HIS A 30 -25.49 -11.41 -24.12
C HIS A 30 -25.85 -11.54 -22.63
N PHE A 31 -26.24 -12.72 -22.15
CA PHE A 31 -26.66 -12.91 -20.77
C PHE A 31 -25.47 -13.05 -19.79
N LEU A 32 -24.34 -13.58 -20.27
CA LEU A 32 -23.12 -13.72 -19.46
C LEU A 32 -22.31 -12.41 -19.34
N ARG A 33 -22.54 -11.42 -20.22
CA ARG A 33 -21.85 -10.12 -20.17
C ARG A 33 -22.42 -9.20 -19.09
N ASN A 34 -23.75 -9.19 -18.90
CA ASN A 34 -24.40 -8.33 -17.90
C ASN A 34 -24.18 -8.80 -16.45
N HIS A 35 -24.08 -10.11 -16.21
CA HIS A 35 -23.82 -10.61 -14.85
C HIS A 35 -22.35 -10.54 -14.42
N ARG A 36 -21.38 -10.62 -15.34
CA ARG A 36 -19.95 -10.42 -15.02
C ARG A 36 -19.64 -8.96 -14.69
N MET A 37 -20.33 -8.02 -15.35
CA MET A 37 -20.18 -6.58 -15.10
C MET A 37 -20.90 -6.12 -13.83
N SER A 38 -22.00 -6.77 -13.42
CA SER A 38 -22.69 -6.42 -12.16
C SER A 38 -21.87 -6.76 -10.90
N GLY A 39 -21.01 -7.79 -10.96
CA GLY A 39 -20.08 -8.13 -9.87
C GLY A 39 -18.89 -7.17 -9.76
N TYR A 40 -18.41 -6.65 -10.91
CA TYR A 40 -17.35 -5.64 -10.94
C TYR A 40 -17.86 -4.22 -10.64
N LYS A 41 -19.08 -3.87 -11.07
CA LYS A 41 -19.73 -2.60 -10.67
C LYS A 41 -19.91 -2.50 -9.16
N LYS A 42 -20.21 -3.60 -8.46
CA LYS A 42 -20.33 -3.59 -7.00
C LYS A 42 -19.00 -3.44 -6.25
N LEU A 43 -17.86 -3.69 -6.93
CA LEU A 43 -16.51 -3.43 -6.41
C LEU A 43 -16.01 -2.02 -6.77
N GLU A 44 -16.52 -1.42 -7.87
CA GLU A 44 -16.20 -0.04 -8.28
C GLU A 44 -17.13 1.02 -7.64
N GLU A 45 -18.40 0.70 -7.39
CA GLU A 45 -19.39 1.59 -6.76
C GLU A 45 -19.17 1.76 -5.23
N GLY A 46 -18.23 1.02 -4.64
CA GLY A 46 -17.77 1.20 -3.26
C GLY A 46 -16.56 2.13 -3.10
N GLY A 47 -16.02 2.66 -4.21
CA GLY A 47 -15.02 3.72 -4.14
C GLY A 47 -15.72 5.04 -3.82
N PRO A 48 -15.43 5.72 -2.71
CA PRO A 48 -16.02 7.02 -2.46
C PRO A 48 -15.60 7.94 -3.61
N ALA A 49 -16.60 8.47 -4.31
CA ALA A 49 -16.48 9.69 -5.10
C ALA A 49 -15.58 10.66 -4.33
N ALA A 50 -14.51 11.12 -4.97
CA ALA A 50 -13.47 11.95 -4.38
C ALA A 50 -14.12 13.09 -3.59
N MET A 51 -14.23 12.89 -2.27
CA MET A 51 -14.86 13.80 -1.34
C MET A 51 -14.03 15.08 -1.40
N GLY A 52 -14.68 16.18 -1.77
CA GLY A 52 -14.06 17.49 -1.89
C GLY A 52 -13.51 17.94 -0.56
N LEU A 53 -12.28 17.52 -0.25
CA LEU A 53 -11.45 18.22 0.71
C LEU A 53 -11.26 19.65 0.18
N PRO A 54 -11.46 20.68 1.03
CA PRO A 54 -11.25 22.06 0.63
C PRO A 54 -9.85 22.20 0.02
N GLU A 55 -9.78 22.84 -1.14
CA GLU A 55 -8.55 23.09 -1.86
C GLU A 55 -7.60 23.85 -0.91
N PRO A 56 -6.46 23.24 -0.51
CA PRO A 56 -5.54 23.90 0.40
C PRO A 56 -4.99 25.15 -0.30
N ALA A 57 -5.08 26.29 0.39
CA ALA A 57 -4.52 27.54 -0.12
C ALA A 57 -3.04 27.34 -0.52
N PRO A 58 -2.57 27.96 -1.62
CA PRO A 58 -1.20 27.80 -2.07
C PRO A 58 -0.24 28.24 -0.95
N LEU A 59 0.58 27.30 -0.50
CA LEU A 59 1.58 27.56 0.54
C LEU A 59 2.68 28.47 -0.04
N PRO A 60 3.26 29.37 0.79
CA PRO A 60 4.43 30.15 0.38
C PRO A 60 5.61 29.22 0.02
N PRO A 61 6.57 29.70 -0.80
CA PRO A 61 7.76 28.93 -1.16
C PRO A 61 8.49 28.44 0.10
N PRO A 62 8.95 27.18 0.13
CA PRO A 62 9.58 26.64 1.33
C PRO A 62 10.92 27.34 1.61
N GLU A 63 11.02 27.95 2.79
CA GLU A 63 12.28 28.49 3.31
C GLU A 63 13.27 27.35 3.64
N MET A 64 14.57 27.64 3.57
CA MET A 64 15.58 26.65 3.96
C MET A 64 15.37 26.27 5.43
N PRO A 65 15.37 24.96 5.75
CA PRO A 65 15.11 24.53 7.11
C PRO A 65 16.22 24.99 8.06
N SER A 66 15.83 25.57 9.19
CA SER A 66 16.71 25.83 10.32
C SER A 66 17.27 24.49 10.83
N THR A 67 18.58 24.27 10.68
CA THR A 67 19.33 23.11 11.17
C THR A 67 19.55 23.14 12.70
N LYS A 68 18.59 23.66 13.46
CA LYS A 68 18.65 23.61 14.93
C LYS A 68 18.49 22.15 15.34
N LEU A 69 19.62 21.48 15.54
CA LEU A 69 19.70 20.20 16.22
C LEU A 69 18.99 20.36 17.56
N THR A 70 17.93 19.59 17.77
CA THR A 70 17.33 19.42 19.10
C THR A 70 18.44 18.90 20.01
N ASP A 71 18.66 19.59 21.13
CA ASP A 71 19.84 19.45 21.97
C ASP A 71 20.26 17.99 22.17
N ALA A 72 21.41 17.61 21.60
CA ALA A 72 21.94 16.26 21.69
C ALA A 72 22.10 15.77 23.15
N SER A 73 22.20 16.72 24.08
CA SER A 73 22.15 16.50 25.54
C SER A 73 20.80 15.95 26.00
N ARG A 74 19.66 16.45 25.49
CA ARG A 74 18.32 15.95 25.83
C ARG A 74 18.11 14.51 25.35
N ILE A 75 18.55 14.18 24.14
CA ILE A 75 18.46 12.81 23.61
C ILE A 75 19.26 11.83 24.47
N ASN A 76 20.48 12.21 24.85
CA ASN A 76 21.30 11.38 25.74
C ASN A 76 20.64 11.21 27.11
N LYS A 77 20.05 12.29 27.68
CA LYS A 77 19.29 12.22 28.93
C LYS A 77 18.12 11.25 28.85
N TYR A 78 17.36 11.22 27.76
CA TYR A 78 16.27 10.25 27.58
C TYR A 78 16.78 8.80 27.49
N ILE A 79 17.88 8.56 26.78
CA ILE A 79 18.48 7.22 26.71
C ILE A 79 18.98 6.78 28.09
N ASP A 80 19.56 7.69 28.85
CA ASP A 80 20.01 7.43 30.22
C ASP A 80 18.83 7.18 31.18
N ALA A 81 17.68 7.83 30.96
CA ALA A 81 16.42 7.55 31.67
C ALA A 81 15.89 6.14 31.40
N VAL A 82 15.93 5.73 30.13
CA VAL A 82 15.47 4.40 29.70
C VAL A 82 16.42 3.33 30.23
N GLN A 83 17.72 3.61 30.25
CA GLN A 83 18.70 2.72 30.86
C GLN A 83 18.47 2.58 32.37
N SER A 84 18.28 3.67 33.11
CA SER A 84 18.05 3.62 34.56
C SER A 84 16.75 2.93 34.93
N GLN A 85 15.68 3.10 34.14
CA GLN A 85 14.46 2.30 34.29
C GLN A 85 14.70 0.83 33.97
N ALA A 86 15.43 0.51 32.90
CA ALA A 86 15.74 -0.86 32.55
C ALA A 86 16.60 -1.55 33.61
N GLU A 87 17.52 -0.84 34.28
CA GLU A 87 18.31 -1.35 35.42
C GLU A 87 17.41 -1.79 36.57
N ALA A 88 16.30 -1.08 36.82
CA ALA A 88 15.33 -1.43 37.85
C ALA A 88 14.54 -2.72 37.54
N PHE A 89 14.37 -3.07 36.26
CA PHE A 89 13.63 -4.27 35.82
C PHE A 89 14.54 -5.46 35.50
N ASN A 90 15.65 -5.24 34.79
CA ASN A 90 16.63 -6.26 34.44
C ASN A 90 18.02 -5.65 34.12
N PRO A 91 19.07 -5.95 34.90
CA PRO A 91 20.41 -5.39 34.70
C PRO A 91 21.06 -5.79 33.36
N GLN A 92 20.67 -6.93 32.76
CA GLN A 92 21.16 -7.32 31.43
C GLN A 92 20.54 -6.45 30.31
N ALA A 93 19.29 -6.02 30.47
CA ALA A 93 18.63 -5.14 29.51
C ALA A 93 19.30 -3.76 29.47
N ALA A 94 19.70 -3.25 30.64
CA ALA A 94 20.44 -2.00 30.76
C ALA A 94 21.81 -2.04 30.08
N GLY A 95 22.56 -3.13 30.24
CA GLY A 95 23.84 -3.33 29.56
C GLY A 95 23.69 -3.33 28.03
N CYS A 96 22.64 -3.97 27.52
CA CYS A 96 22.32 -3.93 26.08
C CYS A 96 21.94 -2.53 25.60
N ILE A 97 21.17 -1.76 26.38
CA ILE A 97 20.79 -0.38 26.03
C ILE A 97 22.03 0.53 26.01
N GLY A 98 22.90 0.41 27.01
CA GLY A 98 24.18 1.14 27.07
C GLY A 98 25.08 0.82 25.89
N ALA A 99 25.19 -0.44 25.49
CA ALA A 99 25.95 -0.86 24.31
C ALA A 99 25.34 -0.33 22.99
N CYS A 100 24.02 -0.20 22.92
CA CYS A 100 23.31 0.33 21.75
C CYS A 100 23.28 1.87 21.69
N LYS A 101 23.55 2.57 22.81
CA LYS A 101 23.54 4.04 22.89
C LYS A 101 24.28 4.75 21.74
N PRO A 102 25.55 4.42 21.41
CA PRO A 102 26.25 5.10 20.31
C PRO A 102 25.57 4.88 18.95
N ALA A 103 25.02 3.69 18.71
CA ALA A 103 24.30 3.38 17.47
C ALA A 103 22.98 4.15 17.39
N VAL A 104 22.17 4.15 18.46
CA VAL A 104 20.90 4.88 18.53
C VAL A 104 21.12 6.38 18.37
N THR A 105 22.10 6.96 19.07
CA THR A 105 22.44 8.38 18.94
C THR A 105 22.94 8.71 17.53
N ALA A 106 23.73 7.84 16.89
CA ALA A 106 24.17 8.04 15.52
C ALA A 106 23.00 8.01 14.53
N VAL A 107 22.05 7.08 14.70
CA VAL A 107 20.83 7.00 13.87
C VAL A 107 19.98 8.26 14.05
N ILE A 108 19.72 8.68 15.28
CA ILE A 108 18.91 9.89 15.55
C ILE A 108 19.57 11.12 14.94
N ARG A 109 20.89 11.30 15.09
CA ARG A 109 21.63 12.40 14.46
C ARG A 109 21.56 12.34 12.94
N GLY A 110 21.70 11.14 12.36
CA GLY A 110 21.53 10.93 10.92
C GLY A 110 20.15 11.33 10.45
N VAL A 111 19.09 10.90 11.14
CA VAL A 111 17.71 11.28 10.85
C VAL A 111 17.52 12.79 11.00
N GLN A 112 17.97 13.40 12.08
CA GLN A 112 17.87 14.85 12.28
C GLN A 112 18.63 15.66 11.22
N PHE A 113 19.73 15.12 10.70
CA PHE A 113 20.46 15.76 9.61
C PHE A 113 19.74 15.62 8.27
N VAL A 114 19.22 14.44 7.95
CA VAL A 114 18.58 14.13 6.66
C VAL A 114 17.13 14.65 6.58
N TRP A 115 16.40 14.60 7.69
CA TRP A 115 14.98 14.93 7.79
C TRP A 115 14.63 16.33 7.27
N PRO A 116 15.37 17.40 7.61
CA PRO A 116 15.05 18.74 7.11
C PRO A 116 15.23 18.85 5.60
N TRP A 117 16.26 18.23 5.03
CA TRP A 117 16.45 18.16 3.57
C TRP A 117 15.32 17.39 2.89
N TYR A 118 14.90 16.29 3.50
CA TYR A 118 13.79 15.50 3.00
C TYR A 118 12.47 16.28 3.05
N MET A 119 12.17 16.95 4.17
CA MET A 119 10.98 17.80 4.32
C MET A 119 11.00 19.00 3.39
N TRP A 120 12.17 19.58 3.13
CA TRP A 120 12.36 20.65 2.15
C TRP A 120 12.13 20.16 0.71
N ALA A 121 12.67 19.00 0.35
CA ALA A 121 12.39 18.40 -0.96
C ALA A 121 10.90 18.03 -1.11
N TYR A 122 10.31 17.46 -0.05
CA TYR A 122 8.89 17.13 -0.01
C TYR A 122 8.01 18.37 -0.14
N SER A 123 8.33 19.47 0.53
CA SER A 123 7.54 20.70 0.44
C SER A 123 7.59 21.31 -0.97
N TRP A 124 8.72 21.24 -1.67
CA TRP A 124 8.80 21.59 -3.08
C TRP A 124 7.92 20.70 -3.96
N ILE A 125 8.02 19.38 -3.79
CA ILE A 125 7.17 18.43 -4.53
C ILE A 125 5.69 18.73 -4.26
N TYR A 126 5.33 18.90 -2.98
CA TYR A 126 3.97 19.23 -2.57
C TYR A 126 3.49 20.55 -3.17
N TYR A 127 4.32 21.59 -3.18
CA TYR A 127 4.02 22.88 -3.80
C TYR A 127 3.67 22.72 -5.28
N TYR A 128 4.52 22.04 -6.07
CA TYR A 128 4.24 21.81 -7.49
C TYR A 128 3.03 20.90 -7.73
N VAL A 129 2.87 19.85 -6.92
CA VAL A 129 1.71 18.94 -7.00
C VAL A 129 0.42 19.67 -6.65
N SER A 130 0.44 20.60 -5.69
CA SER A 130 -0.73 21.40 -5.31
C SER A 130 -1.12 22.44 -6.37
N MET A 131 -0.17 22.89 -7.20
CA MET A 131 -0.42 23.77 -8.33
C MET A 131 -0.93 23.02 -9.56
N ALA A 132 -0.62 21.73 -9.69
CA ALA A 132 -1.00 20.92 -10.84
C ALA A 132 -2.49 20.55 -10.81
N PRO A 133 -3.18 20.51 -11.98
CA PRO A 133 -4.53 19.96 -12.06
C PRO A 133 -4.58 18.53 -11.53
N ARG A 134 -5.68 18.15 -10.85
CA ARG A 134 -5.85 16.79 -10.30
C ARG A 134 -5.64 15.69 -11.35
N THR A 135 -6.08 15.94 -12.59
CA THR A 135 -5.88 15.05 -13.74
C THR A 135 -4.39 14.82 -14.03
N VAL A 136 -3.55 15.85 -13.93
CA VAL A 136 -2.09 15.73 -14.14
C VAL A 136 -1.44 14.93 -13.01
N VAL A 137 -1.85 15.16 -11.76
CA VAL A 137 -1.34 14.40 -10.62
C VAL A 137 -1.72 12.92 -10.74
N GLN A 138 -2.96 12.63 -11.16
CA GLN A 138 -3.43 11.26 -11.41
C GLN A 138 -2.65 10.59 -12.56
N MET A 139 -2.35 11.31 -13.64
CA MET A 139 -1.50 10.82 -14.72
C MET A 139 -0.10 10.45 -14.22
N ILE A 140 0.56 11.32 -13.45
CA ILE A 140 1.90 11.08 -12.90
C ILE A 140 1.88 9.85 -11.98
N PHE A 141 0.87 9.75 -11.10
CA PHE A 141 0.71 8.60 -10.22
C PHE A 141 0.47 7.30 -11.02
N GLY A 142 -0.35 7.36 -12.07
CA GLY A 142 -0.59 6.23 -12.97
C GLY A 142 0.69 5.74 -13.64
N ILE A 143 1.51 6.65 -14.15
CA ILE A 143 2.84 6.32 -14.71
C ILE A 143 3.73 5.70 -13.64
N ALA A 144 3.84 6.32 -12.46
CA ALA A 144 4.68 5.80 -11.39
C ALA A 144 4.28 4.37 -10.99
N LEU A 145 2.98 4.12 -10.85
CA LEU A 145 2.44 2.79 -10.56
C LEU A 145 2.74 1.80 -11.70
N CYS A 146 2.66 2.26 -12.95
CA CYS A 146 2.86 1.44 -14.14
C CYS A 146 4.33 1.01 -14.35
N PHE A 147 5.30 1.84 -13.96
CA PHE A 147 6.72 1.57 -14.15
C PHE A 147 7.46 1.10 -12.89
N PHE A 148 6.88 1.28 -11.70
CA PHE A 148 7.55 0.95 -10.43
C PHE A 148 6.66 0.19 -9.43
N GLY A 149 5.43 -0.16 -9.79
CA GLY A 149 4.49 -0.79 -8.85
C GLY A 149 4.92 -2.16 -8.33
N GLY A 150 5.59 -2.96 -9.16
CA GLY A 150 6.14 -4.27 -8.78
C GLY A 150 7.30 -4.20 -7.78
N THR A 151 7.96 -3.05 -7.62
CA THR A 151 8.98 -2.85 -6.59
C THR A 151 8.34 -2.70 -5.20
N TYR A 152 7.12 -2.16 -5.13
CA TYR A 152 6.44 -1.76 -3.90
C TYR A 152 5.19 -2.61 -3.58
N VAL A 153 5.32 -3.93 -3.75
CA VAL A 153 4.20 -4.87 -3.58
C VAL A 153 3.56 -4.78 -2.21
N ALA A 154 4.36 -4.84 -1.14
CA ALA A 154 3.83 -4.84 0.22
C ALA A 154 3.21 -3.48 0.58
N SER A 155 3.80 -2.39 0.11
CA SER A 155 3.32 -1.03 0.36
C SER A 155 2.00 -0.76 -0.38
N ILE A 156 1.88 -1.18 -1.64
CA ILE A 156 0.63 -1.04 -2.41
C ILE A 156 -0.48 -1.90 -1.79
N ALA A 157 -0.19 -3.16 -1.47
CA ALA A 157 -1.15 -4.03 -0.78
C ALA A 157 -1.56 -3.45 0.59
N ALA A 158 -0.62 -2.82 1.32
CA ALA A 158 -0.91 -2.17 2.59
C ALA A 158 -1.86 -0.99 2.42
N ILE A 159 -1.66 -0.16 1.40
CA ILE A 159 -2.53 0.97 1.09
C ILE A 159 -3.91 0.47 0.66
N GLU A 160 -3.99 -0.58 -0.16
CA GLU A 160 -5.26 -1.16 -0.58
C GLU A 160 -6.04 -1.77 0.58
N ALA A 161 -5.37 -2.54 1.43
CA ALA A 161 -5.94 -3.05 2.67
C ALA A 161 -6.40 -1.90 3.57
N PHE A 162 -5.60 -0.86 3.72
CA PHE A 162 -5.96 0.30 4.54
C PHE A 162 -7.23 0.97 4.03
N ARG A 163 -7.34 1.16 2.71
CA ARG A 163 -8.54 1.73 2.09
C ARG A 163 -9.78 0.85 2.29
N GLN A 164 -9.62 -0.48 2.25
CA GLN A 164 -10.73 -1.42 2.43
C GLN A 164 -11.16 -1.58 3.89
N PHE A 165 -10.22 -1.56 4.85
CA PHE A 165 -10.47 -1.98 6.24
C PHE A 165 -10.53 -0.85 7.28
N GLY A 166 -10.70 0.42 6.87
CA GLY A 166 -11.00 1.50 7.81
C GLY A 166 -10.26 2.82 7.59
N GLY A 167 -9.55 2.98 6.47
CA GLY A 167 -8.79 4.19 6.18
C GLY A 167 -9.64 5.47 6.21
N GLN A 168 -10.90 5.40 5.78
CA GLN A 168 -11.81 6.54 5.84
C GLN A 168 -12.03 7.05 7.27
N LYS A 169 -12.21 6.13 8.22
CA LYS A 169 -12.36 6.48 9.64
C LYS A 169 -11.06 7.06 10.19
N VAL A 170 -9.92 6.51 9.79
CA VAL A 170 -8.62 7.05 10.22
C VAL A 170 -8.41 8.49 9.76
N TYR A 171 -8.79 8.84 8.53
CA TYR A 171 -8.63 10.21 8.03
C TYR A 171 -9.39 11.23 8.90
N THR A 172 -10.61 10.90 9.32
CA THR A 172 -11.40 11.78 10.20
C THR A 172 -10.81 11.86 11.61
N GLU A 173 -10.25 10.77 12.14
CA GLU A 173 -9.67 10.73 13.48
C GLU A 173 -8.26 11.33 13.56
N ILE A 174 -7.51 11.36 12.44
CA ILE A 174 -6.18 11.97 12.36
C ILE A 174 -6.25 13.48 12.62
N GLU A 175 -7.31 14.15 12.17
CA GLU A 175 -7.49 15.58 12.40
C GLU A 175 -7.66 15.86 13.90
N VAL A 176 -8.42 15.00 14.60
CA VAL A 176 -8.58 15.06 16.05
C VAL A 176 -7.22 14.92 16.73
N ILE A 177 -6.44 13.90 16.38
CA ILE A 177 -5.11 13.67 16.98
C ILE A 177 -4.18 14.85 16.69
N SER A 178 -4.11 15.32 15.44
CA SER A 178 -3.28 16.46 15.04
C SER A 178 -3.63 17.72 15.83
N SER A 179 -4.92 17.99 16.04
CA SER A 179 -5.37 19.13 16.85
C SER A 179 -4.90 19.03 18.30
N GLN A 180 -4.98 17.84 18.93
CA GLN A 180 -4.54 17.64 20.31
C GLN A 180 -3.02 17.71 20.44
N VAL A 181 -2.28 17.11 19.49
CA VAL A 181 -0.81 17.15 19.47
C VAL A 181 -0.31 18.59 19.36
N LYS A 182 -0.93 19.44 18.53
CA LYS A 182 -0.58 20.87 18.45
C LYS A 182 -0.73 21.60 19.78
N LEU A 183 -1.76 21.28 20.56
CA LEU A 183 -1.94 21.86 21.90
C LEU A 183 -0.85 21.42 22.86
N ILE A 184 -0.51 20.12 22.85
CA ILE A 184 0.57 19.56 23.68
C ILE A 184 1.91 20.20 23.32
N VAL A 185 2.20 20.35 22.02
CA VAL A 185 3.45 20.98 21.55
C VAL A 185 3.52 22.44 21.99
N ALA A 186 2.45 23.22 21.82
CA ALA A 186 2.43 24.61 22.26
C ALA A 186 2.64 24.74 23.78
N ALA A 187 1.94 23.93 24.57
CA ALA A 187 2.12 23.90 26.02
C ALA A 187 3.53 23.44 26.43
N ASN A 188 4.11 22.50 25.69
CA ASN A 188 5.48 22.04 25.91
C ASN A 188 6.52 23.13 25.60
N GLU A 189 6.30 23.94 24.56
CA GLU A 189 7.17 25.08 24.25
C GLU A 189 7.07 26.21 25.28
N GLU A 190 5.92 26.36 25.93
CA GLU A 190 5.75 27.31 27.04
C GLU A 190 6.40 26.79 28.32
N ASP A 191 6.22 25.51 28.65
CA ASP A 191 6.86 24.83 29.79
C ASP A 191 8.40 24.85 29.68
N ASP A 192 8.93 24.67 28.46
CA ASP A 192 10.38 24.74 28.18
C ASP A 192 10.98 26.15 28.39
N LYS A 193 10.17 27.19 28.62
CA LYS A 193 10.63 28.57 28.91
C LYS A 193 10.56 28.92 30.39
N VAL A 194 9.97 28.06 31.23
CA VAL A 194 9.79 28.35 32.64
C VAL A 194 11.14 28.19 33.36
N ASP A 195 11.59 29.29 33.95
CA ASP A 195 12.75 29.39 34.82
C ASP A 195 12.28 30.03 36.13
N ALA A 196 11.71 29.22 37.02
CA ALA A 196 11.11 29.69 38.26
C ALA A 196 12.17 30.18 39.27
N ASN A 197 13.39 29.66 39.20
CA ASN A 197 14.48 29.99 40.12
C ASN A 197 15.38 31.14 39.60
N LYS A 198 15.18 31.61 38.36
CA LYS A 198 15.89 32.70 37.68
C LYS A 198 17.39 32.49 37.59
N ASP A 199 17.83 31.24 37.45
CA ASP A 199 19.24 30.91 37.30
C ASP A 199 19.72 30.95 35.83
N GLY A 200 18.82 31.23 34.90
CA GLY A 200 19.09 31.34 33.47
C GLY A 200 19.02 30.00 32.72
N ILE A 201 18.61 28.92 33.38
CA ILE A 201 18.41 27.59 32.79
C ILE A 201 16.95 27.17 33.05
N ALA A 202 16.23 26.72 32.01
CA ALA A 202 14.85 26.26 32.18
C ALA A 202 14.75 25.11 33.19
N ASP A 203 13.72 25.12 34.05
CA ASP A 203 13.51 24.14 35.12
C ASP A 203 13.50 22.69 34.56
N VAL A 204 12.92 22.54 33.37
CA VAL A 204 12.84 21.28 32.60
C VAL A 204 14.22 20.68 32.30
N ASP A 205 15.23 21.51 32.05
CA ASP A 205 16.59 21.05 31.76
C ASP A 205 17.38 20.67 33.02
N GLN A 206 16.88 21.05 34.20
CA GLN A 206 17.47 20.72 35.50
C GLN A 206 16.87 19.45 36.13
N MET A 207 15.72 18.99 35.64
CA MET A 207 15.05 17.79 36.13
C MET A 207 15.86 16.51 35.85
N ASP A 208 15.74 15.55 36.78
CA ASP A 208 16.17 14.17 36.54
C ASP A 208 15.40 13.55 35.35
N PRO A 209 16.03 12.70 34.51
CA PRO A 209 15.37 12.20 33.30
C PRO A 209 14.08 11.42 33.53
N ALA A 210 13.94 10.69 34.65
CA ALA A 210 12.70 9.99 34.97
C ALA A 210 11.61 10.96 35.45
N ALA A 211 11.98 11.95 36.25
CA ALA A 211 11.09 13.03 36.69
C ALA A 211 10.62 13.87 35.50
N LEU A 212 11.50 14.15 34.55
CA LEU A 212 11.20 14.86 33.31
C LEU A 212 10.15 14.11 32.48
N ALA A 213 10.31 12.79 32.30
CA ALA A 213 9.34 11.99 31.57
C ALA A 213 7.94 12.02 32.23
N GLN A 214 7.89 11.94 33.56
CA GLN A 214 6.63 12.05 34.31
C GLN A 214 6.00 13.44 34.23
N HIS A 215 6.80 14.50 34.33
CA HIS A 215 6.34 15.89 34.19
C HIS A 215 5.75 16.14 32.81
N LYS A 216 6.45 15.73 31.75
CA LYS A 216 5.96 15.89 30.36
C LYS A 216 4.72 15.05 30.08
N LEU A 217 4.62 13.85 30.66
CA LEU A 217 3.40 13.04 30.58
C LEU A 217 2.24 13.74 31.30
N PHE A 218 2.48 14.29 32.49
CA PHE A 218 1.46 15.03 33.25
C PHE A 218 1.00 16.29 32.51
N LEU A 219 1.93 17.05 31.92
CA LEU A 219 1.64 18.20 31.07
C LEU A 219 0.77 17.80 29.88
N ALA A 220 1.11 16.71 29.18
CA ALA A 220 0.31 16.20 28.08
C ALA A 220 -1.11 15.83 28.54
N MET A 221 -1.24 15.16 29.69
CA MET A 221 -2.54 14.78 30.25
C MET A 221 -3.37 15.99 30.72
N SER A 222 -2.75 17.06 31.22
CA SER A 222 -3.44 18.25 31.70
C SER A 222 -3.93 19.16 30.56
N VAL A 223 -3.25 19.14 29.42
CA VAL A 223 -3.57 19.94 28.23
C VAL A 223 -4.66 19.29 27.37
N VAL A 224 -4.73 17.96 27.35
CA VAL A 224 -5.75 17.22 26.57
C VAL A 224 -7.13 17.43 27.18
N LYS A 225 -8.02 18.07 26.40
CA LYS A 225 -9.38 18.42 26.85
C LYS A 225 -10.34 17.24 26.88
N ASP A 226 -10.20 16.31 25.93
CA ASP A 226 -11.06 15.14 25.79
C ASP A 226 -10.22 13.86 25.63
N PRO A 227 -9.86 13.19 26.74
CA PRO A 227 -9.03 12.00 26.69
C PRO A 227 -9.76 10.80 26.06
N LYS A 228 -11.09 10.72 26.18
CA LYS A 228 -11.87 9.61 25.61
C LYS A 228 -11.84 9.67 24.09
N LYS A 229 -12.09 10.84 23.53
CA LYS A 229 -12.05 11.03 22.08
C LYS A 229 -10.64 10.78 21.52
N LEU A 230 -9.59 11.21 22.22
CA LEU A 230 -8.21 10.91 21.84
C LEU A 230 -7.93 9.39 21.86
N GLN A 231 -8.41 8.69 22.88
CA GLN A 231 -8.28 7.24 22.99
C GLN A 231 -9.05 6.50 21.89
N GLU A 232 -10.27 6.94 21.55
CA GLU A 232 -11.07 6.39 20.45
C GLU A 232 -10.38 6.59 19.09
N ALA A 233 -9.86 7.79 18.84
CA ALA A 233 -9.10 8.12 17.64
C ALA A 233 -7.84 7.24 17.50
N TRP A 234 -7.10 7.08 18.61
CA TRP A 234 -5.95 6.19 18.68
C TRP A 234 -6.34 4.72 18.44
N GLY A 235 -7.45 4.26 19.04
CA GLY A 235 -7.99 2.91 18.85
C GLY A 235 -8.38 2.63 17.40
N ALA A 236 -8.92 3.63 16.69
CA ALA A 236 -9.25 3.54 15.27
C ALA A 236 -7.99 3.37 14.40
N LEU A 237 -6.93 4.14 14.67
CA LEU A 237 -5.63 3.98 14.02
C LEU A 237 -5.05 2.58 14.23
N PHE A 238 -5.03 2.13 15.48
CA PHE A 238 -4.47 0.83 15.84
C PHE A 238 -5.25 -0.33 15.20
N THR A 239 -6.57 -0.21 15.14
CA THR A 239 -7.44 -1.20 14.49
C THR A 239 -7.19 -1.27 12.99
N ALA A 240 -7.09 -0.12 12.31
CA ALA A 240 -6.76 -0.07 10.89
C ALA A 240 -5.37 -0.66 10.60
N TYR A 241 -4.38 -0.37 11.45
CA TYR A 241 -3.05 -0.96 11.37
C TYR A 241 -3.08 -2.48 11.50
N LEU A 242 -3.76 -3.01 12.52
CA LEU A 242 -3.88 -4.46 12.73
C LEU A 242 -4.63 -5.14 11.58
N ALA A 243 -5.67 -4.49 11.03
CA ALA A 243 -6.38 -5.01 9.89
C ALA A 243 -5.47 -5.11 8.65
N VAL A 244 -4.71 -4.06 8.35
CA VAL A 244 -3.71 -4.08 7.26
C VAL A 244 -2.70 -5.20 7.45
N LEU A 245 -2.12 -5.33 8.64
CA LEU A 245 -1.18 -6.41 8.93
C LEU A 245 -1.81 -7.79 8.75
N ALA A 246 -3.04 -7.99 9.19
CA ALA A 246 -3.76 -9.26 9.01
C ALA A 246 -3.98 -9.60 7.53
N THR A 247 -4.38 -8.61 6.71
CA THR A 247 -4.55 -8.79 5.27
C THR A 247 -3.24 -9.15 4.57
N LEU A 248 -2.17 -8.40 4.86
CA LEU A 248 -0.85 -8.67 4.31
C LEU A 248 -0.38 -10.08 4.70
N ARG A 249 -0.53 -10.48 5.97
CA ARG A 249 -0.20 -11.83 6.40
C ARG A 249 -0.94 -12.90 5.61
N LEU A 250 -2.23 -12.72 5.34
CA LEU A 250 -3.01 -13.69 4.58
C LEU A 250 -2.51 -13.79 3.13
N GLU A 251 -2.23 -12.66 2.47
CA GLU A 251 -1.69 -12.65 1.10
C GLU A 251 -0.30 -13.32 1.01
N PHE A 252 0.58 -13.04 1.96
CA PHE A 252 1.92 -13.60 1.95
C PHE A 252 1.99 -15.03 2.48
N ALA A 253 1.11 -15.43 3.40
CA ALA A 253 0.96 -16.82 3.82
C ALA A 253 0.59 -17.72 2.64
N ARG A 254 -0.26 -17.24 1.73
CA ARG A 254 -0.57 -17.93 0.48
C ARG A 254 0.68 -18.13 -0.39
N THR A 255 1.55 -17.12 -0.48
CA THR A 255 2.82 -17.21 -1.22
C THR A 255 3.75 -18.25 -0.61
N THR A 256 3.89 -18.27 0.72
CA THR A 256 4.67 -19.27 1.44
C THR A 256 4.11 -20.69 1.27
N ALA A 257 2.78 -20.85 1.32
CA ALA A 257 2.14 -22.15 1.09
C ALA A 257 2.43 -22.69 -0.31
N PHE A 258 2.44 -21.82 -1.34
CA PHE A 258 2.86 -22.22 -2.68
C PHE A 258 4.34 -22.62 -2.73
N ALA A 259 5.23 -21.88 -2.05
CA ALA A 259 6.64 -22.25 -1.96
C ALA A 259 6.82 -23.64 -1.32
N LEU A 260 6.18 -23.89 -0.19
CA LEU A 260 6.25 -25.19 0.50
C LEU A 260 5.66 -26.33 -0.34
N GLY A 261 4.56 -26.08 -1.07
CA GLY A 261 4.03 -27.06 -2.02
C GLY A 261 5.01 -27.43 -3.14
N ILE A 262 5.80 -26.47 -3.65
CA ILE A 262 6.87 -26.74 -4.62
C ILE A 262 7.96 -27.61 -3.97
N VAL A 263 8.37 -27.30 -2.74
CA VAL A 263 9.38 -28.07 -2.00
C VAL A 263 8.94 -29.53 -1.85
N GLU A 264 7.70 -29.78 -1.42
CA GLU A 264 7.18 -31.14 -1.23
C GLU A 264 7.22 -31.97 -2.52
N MET A 265 6.89 -31.36 -3.66
CA MET A 265 6.92 -32.04 -4.97
C MET A 265 8.34 -32.29 -5.48
N CYS A 266 9.28 -31.39 -5.19
CA CYS A 266 10.66 -31.46 -5.68
C CYS A 266 11.62 -32.19 -4.73
N LYS A 267 11.27 -32.37 -3.46
CA LYS A 267 12.15 -32.92 -2.41
C LYS A 267 12.73 -34.27 -2.82
N PHE A 268 11.89 -35.24 -3.19
CA PHE A 268 12.35 -36.60 -3.48
C PHE A 268 13.30 -36.68 -4.69
N PRO A 269 12.98 -36.09 -5.87
CA PRO A 269 13.91 -36.04 -7.00
C PRO A 269 15.26 -35.37 -6.66
N ILE A 270 15.23 -34.27 -5.91
CA ILE A 270 16.43 -33.49 -5.57
C ILE A 270 17.29 -34.25 -4.57
N VAL A 271 16.71 -34.75 -3.47
CA VAL A 271 17.44 -35.55 -2.47
C VAL A 271 18.06 -36.78 -3.13
N ARG A 272 17.33 -37.49 -4.00
CA ARG A 272 17.87 -38.65 -4.74
C ARG A 272 19.11 -38.31 -5.56
N THR A 273 19.17 -37.10 -6.12
CA THR A 273 20.25 -36.69 -7.02
C THR A 273 21.44 -36.11 -6.25
N PHE A 274 21.19 -35.26 -5.25
CA PHE A 274 22.22 -34.49 -4.56
C PHE A 274 22.71 -35.12 -3.25
N ALA A 275 21.92 -35.97 -2.59
CA ALA A 275 22.35 -36.65 -1.36
C ALA A 275 23.64 -37.47 -1.51
N PRO A 276 23.87 -38.27 -2.57
CA PRO A 276 25.11 -39.02 -2.69
C PRO A 276 26.33 -38.10 -2.85
N MET A 277 26.17 -36.99 -3.59
CA MET A 277 27.24 -36.00 -3.79
C MET A 277 27.58 -35.28 -2.48
N LEU A 278 26.57 -34.85 -1.72
CA LEU A 278 26.77 -34.12 -0.47
C LEU A 278 27.32 -35.01 0.65
N THR A 279 26.85 -36.27 0.72
CA THR A 279 27.35 -37.28 1.67
C THR A 279 28.84 -37.59 1.46
N ALA A 280 29.28 -37.63 0.21
CA ALA A 280 30.70 -37.80 -0.11
C ALA A 280 31.57 -36.60 0.33
N ALA A 281 31.01 -35.39 0.36
CA ALA A 281 31.74 -34.16 0.68
C ALA A 281 31.78 -33.84 2.20
N ILE A 282 30.71 -34.10 2.94
CA ILE A 282 30.53 -33.67 4.34
C ILE A 282 31.14 -34.65 5.37
N GLY A 283 31.42 -35.89 4.96
CA GLY A 283 32.08 -36.91 5.78
C GLY A 283 31.14 -37.71 6.69
N PRO A 284 31.60 -38.88 7.20
CA PRO A 284 30.74 -39.91 7.79
C PRO A 284 30.03 -39.51 9.08
N LYS A 285 30.59 -38.56 9.86
CA LYS A 285 29.97 -38.10 11.12
C LYS A 285 28.78 -37.17 10.90
N LEU A 286 28.70 -36.49 9.76
CA LEU A 286 27.73 -35.42 9.49
C LEU A 286 26.68 -35.81 8.44
N VAL A 287 26.66 -37.07 7.98
CA VAL A 287 25.72 -37.57 6.96
C VAL A 287 24.25 -37.37 7.33
N HIS A 288 23.92 -37.36 8.63
CA HIS A 288 22.56 -37.10 9.11
C HIS A 288 22.07 -35.67 8.81
N TRP A 289 22.97 -34.71 8.56
CA TRP A 289 22.61 -33.35 8.14
C TRP A 289 22.34 -33.24 6.63
N THR A 290 22.67 -34.25 5.82
CA THR A 290 22.57 -34.19 4.36
C THR A 290 21.16 -33.84 3.89
N GLU A 291 20.14 -34.53 4.41
CA GLU A 291 18.75 -34.26 4.04
C GLU A 291 18.32 -32.86 4.50
N THR A 292 18.63 -32.51 5.75
CA THR A 292 18.29 -31.19 6.33
C THR A 292 18.90 -30.04 5.54
N LEU A 293 20.16 -30.15 5.12
CA LEU A 293 20.83 -29.11 4.33
C LEU A 293 20.21 -28.96 2.94
N ILE A 294 19.91 -30.07 2.27
CA ILE A 294 19.25 -30.07 0.95
C ILE A 294 17.85 -29.45 1.06
N GLU A 295 17.08 -29.87 2.06
CA GLU A 295 15.71 -29.37 2.29
C GLU A 295 15.70 -27.88 2.67
N THR A 296 16.65 -27.44 3.49
CA THR A 296 16.79 -26.02 3.86
C THR A 296 17.15 -25.17 2.65
N ALA A 297 18.10 -25.64 1.82
CA ALA A 297 18.48 -24.94 0.59
C ALA A 297 17.31 -24.90 -0.42
N LEU A 298 16.60 -26.02 -0.58
CA LEU A 298 15.43 -26.11 -1.46
C LEU A 298 14.31 -25.17 -0.99
N THR A 299 14.05 -25.11 0.31
CA THR A 299 13.05 -24.22 0.91
C THR A 299 13.43 -22.76 0.68
N PHE A 300 14.68 -22.39 0.91
CA PHE A 300 15.17 -21.04 0.64
C PHE A 300 14.99 -20.64 -0.83
N LEU A 301 15.40 -21.50 -1.76
CA LEU A 301 15.25 -21.26 -3.20
C LEU A 301 13.77 -21.17 -3.62
N ALA A 302 12.92 -22.06 -3.10
CA ALA A 302 11.49 -22.06 -3.39
C ALA A 302 10.81 -20.78 -2.87
N VAL A 303 11.18 -20.29 -1.69
CA VAL A 303 10.69 -19.03 -1.13
C VAL A 303 11.14 -17.85 -2.01
N VAL A 304 12.43 -17.76 -2.36
CA VAL A 304 12.94 -16.69 -3.26
C VAL A 304 12.21 -16.70 -4.60
N PHE A 305 12.00 -17.88 -5.18
CA PHE A 305 11.26 -18.04 -6.43
C PHE A 305 9.79 -17.62 -6.31
N ALA A 306 9.10 -18.04 -5.25
CA ALA A 306 7.70 -17.66 -5.00
C ALA A 306 7.55 -16.15 -4.82
N TRP A 307 8.48 -15.50 -4.10
CA TRP A 307 8.53 -14.04 -3.99
C TRP A 307 8.74 -13.36 -5.34
N TYR A 308 9.59 -13.92 -6.20
CA TYR A 308 9.79 -13.40 -7.54
C TYR A 308 8.53 -13.50 -8.40
N LEU A 309 7.81 -14.62 -8.35
CA LEU A 309 6.52 -14.78 -9.02
C LEU A 309 5.47 -13.79 -8.49
N GLN A 310 5.43 -13.58 -7.17
CA GLN A 310 4.52 -12.60 -6.56
C GLN A 310 4.82 -11.18 -7.07
N MET A 311 6.10 -10.80 -7.19
CA MET A 311 6.47 -9.50 -7.78
C MET A 311 6.03 -9.36 -9.24
N ILE A 312 6.11 -10.42 -10.04
CA ILE A 312 5.59 -10.42 -11.42
C ILE A 312 4.08 -10.18 -11.44
N VAL A 313 3.31 -10.89 -10.61
CA VAL A 313 1.85 -10.73 -10.54
C VAL A 313 1.48 -9.31 -10.11
N SER A 314 2.15 -8.77 -9.09
CA SER A 314 1.91 -7.41 -8.61
C SER A 314 2.35 -6.34 -9.61
N ALA A 315 3.46 -6.54 -10.34
CA ALA A 315 3.90 -5.68 -11.42
C ALA A 315 2.87 -5.63 -12.56
N PHE A 316 2.30 -6.79 -12.91
CA PHE A 316 1.26 -6.86 -13.92
C PHE A 316 -0.01 -6.12 -13.49
N TYR A 317 -0.49 -6.37 -12.26
CA TYR A 317 -1.66 -5.69 -11.70
C TYR A 317 -1.46 -4.18 -11.60
N SER A 318 -0.32 -3.73 -11.06
CA SER A 318 0.03 -2.31 -10.93
C SER A 318 0.23 -1.63 -12.29
N GLY A 319 0.80 -2.35 -13.27
CA GLY A 319 0.86 -1.96 -14.68
C GLY A 319 -0.51 -1.64 -15.27
N LEU A 320 -1.45 -2.60 -15.16
CA LEU A 320 -2.82 -2.43 -15.65
C LEU A 320 -3.55 -1.28 -14.96
N ARG A 321 -3.48 -1.23 -13.62
CA ARG A 321 -4.13 -0.18 -12.83
C ARG A 321 -3.55 1.20 -13.14
N GLY A 322 -2.22 1.30 -13.25
CA GLY A 322 -1.53 2.55 -13.55
C GLY A 322 -1.81 3.04 -14.96
N GLY A 323 -1.82 2.13 -15.94
CA GLY A 323 -2.21 2.40 -17.32
C GLY A 323 -3.64 2.94 -17.43
N ARG A 324 -4.61 2.30 -16.76
CA ARG A 324 -6.01 2.77 -16.72
C ARG A 324 -6.13 4.15 -16.07
N MET A 325 -5.51 4.34 -14.90
CA MET A 325 -5.51 5.65 -14.21
C MET A 325 -4.94 6.77 -15.07
N PHE A 326 -3.86 6.50 -15.82
CA PHE A 326 -3.26 7.46 -16.73
C PHE A 326 -4.18 7.77 -17.92
N ALA A 327 -4.75 6.75 -18.55
CA ALA A 327 -5.58 6.91 -19.74
C ALA A 327 -6.88 7.69 -19.45
N GLU A 328 -7.57 7.33 -18.36
CA GLU A 328 -8.78 8.04 -17.90
C GLU A 328 -8.46 9.53 -17.63
N ALA A 329 -7.38 9.80 -16.90
CA ALA A 329 -7.00 11.18 -16.54
C ALA A 329 -6.49 11.99 -17.75
N LEU A 330 -5.83 11.35 -18.72
CA LEU A 330 -5.41 11.98 -19.97
C LEU A 330 -6.61 12.41 -20.80
N ILE A 331 -7.61 11.54 -20.93
CA ILE A 331 -8.84 11.84 -21.66
C ILE A 331 -9.61 12.97 -20.97
N GLU A 332 -9.77 12.90 -19.65
CA GLU A 332 -10.39 13.97 -18.88
C GLU A 332 -9.65 15.31 -19.06
N PHE A 333 -8.31 15.30 -19.05
CA PHE A 333 -7.50 16.49 -19.29
C PHE A 333 -7.70 17.07 -20.70
N LEU A 334 -7.78 16.22 -21.73
CA LEU A 334 -8.00 16.62 -23.12
C LEU A 334 -9.43 17.10 -23.38
N GLN A 335 -10.41 16.63 -22.61
CA GLN A 335 -11.78 17.14 -22.64
C GLN A 335 -11.91 18.50 -21.96
N GLN A 336 -11.20 18.69 -20.84
CA GLN A 336 -11.22 19.95 -20.08
C GLN A 336 -10.50 21.09 -20.84
N LYS A 337 -9.43 20.78 -21.56
CA LYS A 337 -8.79 21.76 -22.44
C LYS A 337 -9.64 21.98 -23.69
N LYS A 338 -10.07 23.23 -23.89
CA LYS A 338 -10.74 23.70 -25.10
C LYS A 338 -9.75 24.41 -26.01
N THR A 339 -9.93 24.24 -27.31
CA THR A 339 -9.18 24.98 -28.33
C THR A 339 -9.73 26.41 -28.47
N GLU A 340 -9.04 27.28 -29.21
CA GLU A 340 -9.47 28.67 -29.49
C GLU A 340 -10.92 28.75 -30.03
N ASP A 341 -11.37 27.73 -30.76
CA ASP A 341 -12.74 27.61 -31.29
C ASP A 341 -13.78 27.12 -30.26
N GLY A 342 -13.40 26.91 -28.99
CA GLY A 342 -14.29 26.41 -27.92
C GLY A 342 -14.55 24.90 -27.94
N VAL A 343 -14.01 24.18 -28.92
CA VAL A 343 -14.13 22.72 -29.08
C VAL A 343 -13.07 22.00 -28.21
N PRO A 344 -13.43 20.92 -27.48
CA PRO A 344 -12.48 20.08 -26.75
C PRO A 344 -11.31 19.62 -27.64
N TYR A 345 -10.10 19.55 -27.07
CA TYR A 345 -8.91 19.12 -27.83
C TYR A 345 -9.05 17.68 -28.36
N ILE A 346 -9.78 16.83 -27.64
CA ILE A 346 -9.97 15.42 -28.01
C ILE A 346 -10.74 15.26 -29.34
N ASP A 347 -11.73 16.12 -29.60
CA ASP A 347 -12.56 16.05 -30.82
C ASP A 347 -11.78 16.45 -32.08
N LYS A 348 -10.66 17.17 -31.92
CA LYS A 348 -9.77 17.58 -33.01
C LYS A 348 -8.76 16.50 -33.40
N LEU A 349 -8.63 15.43 -32.61
CA LEU A 349 -7.65 14.38 -32.90
C LEU A 349 -8.03 13.66 -34.21
N PRO A 350 -7.05 13.38 -35.10
CA PRO A 350 -7.32 12.77 -36.40
C PRO A 350 -7.59 11.25 -36.32
N PHE A 351 -7.73 10.69 -35.11
CA PHE A 351 -7.82 9.25 -34.89
C PHE A 351 -9.29 8.80 -34.94
N PRO A 352 -9.68 7.90 -35.87
CA PRO A 352 -11.06 7.40 -35.97
C PRO A 352 -11.56 6.68 -34.71
N ILE A 353 -10.64 6.15 -33.90
CA ILE A 353 -10.93 5.48 -32.62
C ILE A 353 -11.40 6.43 -31.51
N ALA A 354 -11.21 7.74 -31.69
CA ALA A 354 -11.63 8.78 -30.75
C ALA A 354 -13.03 9.34 -31.09
N ARG A 355 -13.83 8.64 -31.89
CA ARG A 355 -15.10 9.15 -32.43
C ARG A 355 -16.24 8.16 -32.19
N VAL A 356 -17.43 8.69 -31.95
CA VAL A 356 -18.67 7.90 -31.85
C VAL A 356 -19.00 7.20 -33.17
N ASP A 357 -18.87 7.91 -34.31
CA ASP A 357 -18.94 7.29 -35.63
C ASP A 357 -17.55 7.34 -36.29
N PRO A 358 -16.87 6.19 -36.48
CA PRO A 358 -15.56 6.13 -37.13
C PRO A 358 -15.55 6.69 -38.56
N ASN A 359 -16.72 6.75 -39.23
CA ASN A 359 -16.87 7.19 -40.62
C ASN A 359 -17.27 8.66 -40.75
N ASP A 360 -17.73 9.31 -39.67
CA ASP A 360 -18.08 10.73 -39.67
C ASP A 360 -16.96 11.56 -39.02
N PRO A 361 -16.26 12.43 -39.77
CA PRO A 361 -15.19 13.24 -39.24
C PRO A 361 -15.63 14.34 -38.26
N THR A 362 -16.94 14.57 -38.11
CA THR A 362 -17.52 15.58 -37.23
C THR A 362 -18.15 15.03 -35.96
N SER A 363 -18.21 13.70 -35.79
CA SER A 363 -18.82 13.10 -34.61
C SER A 363 -17.97 13.41 -33.35
N PRO A 364 -18.59 13.80 -32.23
CA PRO A 364 -17.89 14.08 -30.98
C PRO A 364 -17.31 12.80 -30.36
N PHE A 365 -16.34 12.96 -29.45
CA PHE A 365 -15.81 11.87 -28.62
C PHE A 365 -16.79 11.53 -27.49
N ASP A 366 -17.13 10.24 -27.34
CA ASP A 366 -17.82 9.71 -26.16
C ASP A 366 -16.90 8.72 -25.40
N PRO A 367 -16.56 9.00 -24.12
CA PRO A 367 -15.79 8.08 -23.29
C PRO A 367 -16.38 6.67 -23.16
N ASN A 368 -17.70 6.50 -23.29
CA ASN A 368 -18.36 5.21 -23.04
C ASN A 368 -18.41 4.30 -24.28
N GLU A 369 -18.22 4.87 -25.47
CA GLU A 369 -18.26 4.13 -26.75
C GLU A 369 -16.87 4.01 -27.40
N SER A 370 -15.94 4.90 -27.04
CA SER A 370 -14.58 4.88 -27.57
C SER A 370 -13.69 3.88 -26.83
N PHE A 371 -12.86 3.14 -27.58
CA PHE A 371 -11.84 2.23 -27.03
C PHE A 371 -10.48 2.91 -26.76
N LEU A 372 -10.44 4.24 -26.78
CA LEU A 372 -9.19 5.01 -26.75
C LEU A 372 -8.49 4.90 -25.40
N ASP A 373 -9.24 4.93 -24.29
CA ASP A 373 -8.72 4.79 -22.94
C ASP A 373 -8.09 3.40 -22.73
N GLU A 374 -8.73 2.35 -23.22
CA GLU A 374 -8.20 0.99 -23.11
C GLU A 374 -6.99 0.78 -24.02
N ALA A 375 -7.00 1.33 -25.24
CA ALA A 375 -5.85 1.26 -26.14
C ALA A 375 -4.61 1.94 -25.52
N ILE A 376 -4.77 3.15 -24.97
CA ILE A 376 -3.68 3.87 -24.31
C ILE A 376 -3.28 3.15 -23.02
N GLY A 377 -4.26 2.76 -22.20
CA GLY A 377 -4.05 2.14 -20.91
C GLY A 377 -3.33 0.80 -21.01
N TYR A 378 -3.76 -0.10 -21.89
CA TYR A 378 -3.11 -1.41 -22.08
C TYR A 378 -1.75 -1.28 -22.76
N SER A 379 -1.58 -0.36 -23.70
CA SER A 379 -0.26 -0.12 -24.32
C SER A 379 0.74 0.37 -23.29
N LEU A 380 0.34 1.34 -22.46
CA LEU A 380 1.18 1.85 -21.38
C LEU A 380 1.46 0.77 -20.33
N ALA A 381 0.45 -0.03 -19.96
CA ALA A 381 0.60 -1.16 -19.04
C ALA A 381 1.60 -2.21 -19.57
N ALA A 382 1.54 -2.54 -20.86
CA ALA A 382 2.47 -3.48 -21.48
C ALA A 382 3.90 -2.94 -21.47
N LEU A 383 4.09 -1.65 -21.78
CA LEU A 383 5.39 -0.99 -21.72
C LEU A 383 5.95 -0.93 -20.30
N GLY A 384 5.14 -0.52 -19.33
CA GLY A 384 5.52 -0.42 -17.93
C GLY A 384 5.86 -1.78 -17.32
N PHE A 385 5.03 -2.80 -17.56
CA PHE A 385 5.30 -4.18 -17.13
C PHE A 385 6.60 -4.72 -17.74
N SER A 386 6.80 -4.54 -19.05
CA SER A 386 8.04 -4.97 -19.72
C SER A 386 9.26 -4.29 -19.12
N PHE A 387 9.19 -2.98 -18.89
CA PHE A 387 10.26 -2.23 -18.23
C PHE A 387 10.58 -2.78 -16.84
N GLN A 388 9.55 -3.01 -16.02
CA GLN A 388 9.72 -3.58 -14.67
C GLN A 388 10.38 -4.95 -14.70
N PHE A 389 9.93 -5.81 -15.61
CA PHE A 389 10.45 -7.16 -15.76
C PHE A 389 11.92 -7.17 -16.21
N PHE A 390 12.28 -6.36 -17.22
CA PHE A 390 13.67 -6.30 -17.71
C PHE A 390 14.62 -5.60 -16.75
N ASN A 391 14.15 -4.66 -15.92
CA ASN A 391 14.96 -4.01 -14.89
C ASN A 391 15.00 -4.78 -13.56
N GLY A 392 14.42 -5.97 -13.50
CA GLY A 392 14.46 -6.84 -12.31
C GLY A 392 13.77 -6.23 -11.09
N PHE A 393 12.71 -5.44 -11.30
CA PHE A 393 11.96 -4.74 -10.24
C PHE A 393 12.81 -3.81 -9.36
N SER A 394 13.94 -3.32 -9.90
CA SER A 394 14.82 -2.36 -9.22
C SER A 394 14.51 -0.92 -9.60
N LEU A 395 14.81 0.01 -8.69
CA LEU A 395 14.68 1.45 -8.95
C LEU A 395 15.96 1.99 -9.57
N PRO A 396 15.88 2.65 -10.74
CA PRO A 396 17.03 3.33 -11.32
C PRO A 396 17.41 4.56 -10.49
N PHE A 397 18.70 4.91 -10.51
CA PHE A 397 19.17 6.19 -9.97
C PHE A 397 18.61 7.34 -10.82
N PRO A 398 18.09 8.44 -10.25
CA PRO A 398 18.09 8.82 -8.82
C PRO A 398 16.81 8.48 -8.03
N LEU A 399 15.85 7.77 -8.64
CA LEU A 399 14.56 7.45 -7.99
C LEU A 399 14.73 6.61 -6.72
N ASN A 400 15.78 5.79 -6.66
CA ASN A 400 16.14 5.03 -5.46
C ASN A 400 16.39 5.91 -4.21
N ILE A 401 16.92 7.13 -4.37
CA ILE A 401 17.15 8.07 -3.28
C ILE A 401 15.86 8.80 -2.94
N VAL A 402 15.14 9.28 -3.96
CA VAL A 402 13.89 10.03 -3.77
C VAL A 402 12.83 9.16 -3.07
N LEU A 403 12.71 7.90 -3.47
CA LEU A 403 11.75 6.96 -2.92
C LEU A 403 12.32 6.09 -1.79
N LEU A 404 13.48 6.47 -1.23
CA LEU A 404 14.12 5.72 -0.14
C LEU A 404 13.16 5.49 1.04
N PRO A 405 12.34 6.46 1.50
CA PRO A 405 11.42 6.21 2.60
C PRO A 405 10.34 5.18 2.27
N LEU A 406 9.85 5.18 1.03
CA LEU A 406 8.92 4.16 0.57
C LEU A 406 9.60 2.79 0.52
N THR A 407 10.87 2.73 0.11
CA THR A 407 11.68 1.50 0.15
C THR A 407 11.91 1.01 1.58
N MET A 408 12.12 1.91 2.55
CA MET A 408 12.21 1.54 3.97
C MET A 408 10.89 0.98 4.49
N ILE A 409 9.75 1.59 4.13
CA ILE A 409 8.42 1.08 4.49
C ILE A 409 8.18 -0.30 3.87
N GLU A 410 8.49 -0.48 2.59
CA GLU A 410 8.40 -1.77 1.90
C GLU A 410 9.20 -2.85 2.62
N TRP A 411 10.45 -2.55 3.00
CA TRP A 411 11.31 -3.48 3.70
C TRP A 411 10.81 -3.78 5.12
N PHE A 412 10.37 -2.76 5.85
CA PHE A 412 9.78 -2.91 7.17
C PHE A 412 8.52 -3.79 7.14
N LEU A 413 7.62 -3.54 6.19
CA LEU A 413 6.41 -4.36 6.00
C LEU A 413 6.79 -5.82 5.71
N ARG A 414 7.70 -6.05 4.76
CA ARG A 414 8.18 -7.41 4.44
C ARG A 414 8.75 -8.12 5.66
N ILE A 415 9.52 -7.44 6.49
CA ILE A 415 10.03 -8.00 7.75
C ILE A 415 8.89 -8.34 8.69
N GLN A 416 7.97 -7.41 8.95
CA GLN A 416 6.83 -7.62 9.84
C GLN A 416 6.02 -8.85 9.41
N ILE A 417 5.79 -9.01 8.12
CA ILE A 417 5.11 -10.17 7.54
C ILE A 417 5.92 -11.44 7.79
N SER A 418 7.23 -11.44 7.52
CA SER A 418 8.07 -12.63 7.68
C SER A 418 8.24 -13.06 9.15
N MET A 419 8.39 -12.11 10.08
CA MET A 419 8.59 -12.38 11.51
C MET A 419 7.32 -12.90 12.20
N THR A 420 6.16 -12.65 11.61
CA THR A 420 4.88 -13.02 12.19
C THR A 420 4.27 -14.25 11.54
N GLY A 421 4.94 -14.80 10.51
CA GLY A 421 4.60 -16.05 9.85
C GLY A 421 5.23 -17.31 10.46
N THR A 422 6.14 -17.17 11.44
CA THR A 422 6.54 -18.31 12.28
C THR A 422 5.41 -18.60 13.27
N PRO A 423 4.73 -19.77 13.20
CA PRO A 423 4.03 -20.25 14.38
C PRO A 423 5.07 -20.30 15.49
N LEU A 424 4.75 -19.73 16.65
CA LEU A 424 5.51 -19.97 17.87
C LEU A 424 5.59 -21.50 18.02
N VAL A 425 6.78 -22.05 17.77
CA VAL A 425 7.10 -23.46 18.02
C VAL A 425 7.14 -23.67 19.53
#